data_AF-A0A3B8MKH3-F1
#
_entry.id   AF-A0A3B8MKH3-F1
#
_cell.length_a   1.000
_cell.length_b   1.000
_cell.length_c   1.000
_cell.angle_alpha   90.00
_cell.angle_beta   90.00
_cell.angle_gamma   90.00
#
_symmetry.space_group_name_H-M   'P 1'
#
loop_
_entity.id
_entity.type
_entity.pdbx_description
1 polymer ?
#
loop_
_entity_poly.entity_id
_entity_poly.type
_entity_poly.pdbx_seq_one_letter_code
_entity_poly.pdbx_strand_id
1 'polypeptide(L)'
;MRSFLKFGAFLAFVVAVVGCGSPPQVELDAAQAALDSARQAGAVTYAADAYNRAKNTLADAKAKSEQGNYEEAKTAAVQAKDQADQAKSLAESTKTRLRDEAQAIVNRVSNAIGDARAAVDGAPRGKGADSDLDQLRADLGQAEAALGDARGSLNNGSFNSALEQAKSAESKLNQVQSAVQVAMKKIEDWKMKNRPWYEL
;
A
#
# COMPACT_ATOMS: atom_id res chain seq x y z
N MET A 1 -52.00 -70.05 -41.02
CA MET A 1 -51.30 -69.42 -42.17
C MET A 1 -50.09 -68.72 -41.56
N ARG A 2 -48.87 -69.25 -41.76
CA ARG A 2 -47.90 -68.76 -42.77
C ARG A 2 -47.70 -67.24 -42.62
N SER A 3 -46.55 -66.69 -42.25
CA SER A 3 -45.16 -67.12 -42.45
C SER A 3 -44.20 -66.15 -41.75
N PHE A 4 -43.06 -66.67 -41.26
CA PHE A 4 -41.66 -66.21 -41.42
C PHE A 4 -41.37 -64.67 -41.36
N LEU A 5 -40.33 -64.17 -40.70
CA LEU A 5 -38.93 -64.26 -41.12
C LEU A 5 -38.03 -63.44 -40.15
N LYS A 6 -36.76 -63.85 -40.02
CA LYS A 6 -35.73 -63.41 -39.07
C LYS A 6 -35.12 -62.04 -39.39
N PHE A 7 -34.79 -61.24 -38.38
CA PHE A 7 -33.67 -60.27 -38.35
C PHE A 7 -33.43 -59.97 -36.85
N GLY A 8 -32.31 -60.29 -36.20
CA GLY A 8 -30.93 -60.14 -36.65
C GLY A 8 -30.35 -58.92 -35.96
N ALA A 9 -29.31 -59.13 -35.15
CA ALA A 9 -28.37 -58.14 -34.60
C ALA A 9 -28.80 -57.33 -33.36
N PHE A 10 -28.52 -57.92 -32.19
CA PHE A 10 -27.61 -57.39 -31.15
C PHE A 10 -27.24 -55.88 -31.31
N LEU A 11 -28.05 -54.99 -30.72
CA LEU A 11 -27.70 -53.59 -30.56
C LEU A 11 -26.81 -53.47 -29.32
N ALA A 12 -25.50 -53.53 -29.54
CA ALA A 12 -24.50 -53.26 -28.51
C ALA A 12 -24.68 -51.82 -27.99
N PHE A 13 -25.23 -51.70 -26.79
CA PHE A 13 -25.19 -50.47 -26.00
C PHE A 13 -23.74 -50.24 -25.59
N VAL A 14 -23.02 -49.48 -26.42
CA VAL A 14 -21.68 -48.98 -26.08
C VAL A 14 -21.86 -47.96 -24.96
N VAL A 15 -21.73 -48.45 -23.73
CA VAL A 15 -21.45 -47.60 -22.57
C VAL A 15 -20.03 -47.06 -22.80
N ALA A 16 -19.94 -45.86 -23.34
CA ALA A 16 -18.74 -45.07 -23.23
C ALA A 16 -18.56 -44.75 -21.74
N VAL A 17 -17.80 -45.58 -21.04
CA VAL A 17 -17.27 -45.25 -19.71
C VAL A 17 -16.25 -44.15 -19.94
N VAL A 18 -16.72 -42.90 -20.00
CA VAL A 18 -15.85 -41.73 -19.88
C VAL A 18 -15.46 -41.70 -18.40
N GLY A 19 -14.37 -42.40 -18.08
CA GLY A 19 -13.67 -42.22 -16.82
C GLY A 19 -13.05 -40.84 -16.82
N CYS A 20 -13.80 -39.83 -16.39
CA CYS A 20 -13.28 -38.52 -16.07
C CYS A 20 -13.80 -38.18 -14.68
N GLY A 21 -12.89 -37.92 -13.74
CA GLY A 21 -13.19 -37.79 -12.31
C GLY A 21 -14.26 -36.73 -12.00
N SER A 22 -14.68 -36.65 -10.74
CA SER A 22 -15.57 -35.56 -10.30
C SER A 22 -14.84 -34.20 -10.34
N PRO A 23 -15.56 -33.08 -10.52
CA PRO A 23 -15.00 -31.73 -10.40
C PRO A 23 -14.18 -31.54 -9.10
N PRO A 24 -13.03 -30.82 -9.12
CA PRO A 24 -12.18 -30.59 -7.94
C PRO A 24 -12.74 -29.49 -7.02
N GLN A 25 -13.97 -29.71 -6.54
CA GLN A 25 -14.72 -28.71 -5.79
C GLN A 25 -14.01 -28.31 -4.48
N VAL A 26 -13.40 -29.28 -3.80
CA VAL A 26 -12.66 -29.04 -2.55
C VAL A 26 -11.51 -28.07 -2.77
N GLU A 27 -10.73 -28.25 -3.84
CA GLU A 27 -9.61 -27.38 -4.16
C GLU A 27 -10.06 -26.00 -4.63
N LEU A 28 -11.14 -25.92 -5.43
CA LEU A 28 -11.72 -24.64 -5.86
C LEU A 28 -12.25 -23.82 -4.68
N ASP A 29 -12.94 -24.46 -3.74
CA ASP A 29 -13.46 -23.82 -2.53
C ASP A 29 -12.33 -23.37 -1.60
N ALA A 30 -11.28 -24.20 -1.45
CA ALA A 30 -10.10 -23.84 -0.67
C ALA A 30 -9.36 -22.62 -1.27
N ALA A 31 -9.21 -22.58 -2.59
CA ALA A 31 -8.60 -21.45 -3.29
C ALA A 31 -9.45 -20.17 -3.18
N GLN A 32 -10.78 -20.29 -3.25
CA GLN A 32 -11.69 -19.17 -3.03
C GLN A 32 -11.58 -18.63 -1.60
N ALA A 33 -11.59 -19.50 -0.59
CA ALA A 33 -11.42 -19.12 0.81
C ALA A 33 -10.06 -18.45 1.08
N ALA A 34 -8.99 -18.90 0.44
CA ALA A 34 -7.67 -18.27 0.53
C ALA A 34 -7.66 -16.87 -0.11
N LEU A 35 -8.32 -16.68 -1.27
CA LEU A 35 -8.50 -15.37 -1.90
C LEU A 35 -9.28 -14.41 -1.01
N ASP A 36 -10.36 -14.87 -0.38
CA ASP A 36 -11.15 -14.05 0.53
C ASP A 36 -10.36 -13.69 1.79
N SER A 37 -9.55 -14.62 2.31
CA SER A 37 -8.62 -14.35 3.41
C SER A 37 -7.55 -13.32 3.03
N ALA A 38 -6.98 -13.41 1.83
CA ALA A 38 -6.03 -12.41 1.32
C ALA A 38 -6.68 -11.03 1.16
N ARG A 39 -7.93 -10.98 0.66
CA ARG A 39 -8.70 -9.73 0.57
C ARG A 39 -8.94 -9.12 1.94
N GLN A 40 -9.36 -9.91 2.93
CA GLN A 40 -9.56 -9.45 4.31
C GLN A 40 -8.26 -8.94 4.94
N ALA A 41 -7.13 -9.58 4.63
CA ALA A 41 -5.80 -9.09 5.01
C ALA A 41 -5.38 -7.80 4.27
N GLY A 42 -6.17 -7.31 3.33
CA GLY A 42 -5.92 -6.07 2.58
C GLY A 42 -5.05 -6.25 1.35
N ALA A 43 -4.91 -7.46 0.81
CA ALA A 43 -4.07 -7.73 -0.35
C ALA A 43 -4.50 -6.95 -1.61
N VAL A 44 -5.76 -6.55 -1.72
CA VAL A 44 -6.23 -5.67 -2.81
C VAL A 44 -5.49 -4.32 -2.80
N THR A 45 -5.13 -3.81 -1.63
CA THR A 45 -4.45 -2.51 -1.47
C THR A 45 -2.94 -2.67 -1.34
N TYR A 46 -2.49 -3.65 -0.56
CA TYR A 46 -1.09 -3.78 -0.15
C TYR A 46 -0.30 -4.84 -0.93
N ALA A 47 -0.97 -5.64 -1.77
CA ALA A 47 -0.37 -6.69 -2.58
C ALA A 47 -1.16 -6.92 -3.89
N ALA A 48 -1.62 -5.84 -4.54
CA ALA A 48 -2.62 -5.88 -5.60
C ALA A 48 -2.25 -6.83 -6.75
N ASP A 49 -0.99 -6.79 -7.19
CA ASP A 49 -0.51 -7.67 -8.27
C ASP A 49 -0.55 -9.14 -7.87
N ALA A 50 -0.14 -9.48 -6.64
CA ALA A 50 -0.19 -10.85 -6.15
C ALA A 50 -1.62 -11.34 -5.99
N TYR A 51 -2.51 -10.49 -5.47
CA TYR A 51 -3.93 -10.79 -5.35
C TYR A 51 -4.58 -11.03 -6.72
N ASN A 52 -4.28 -10.18 -7.71
CA ASN A 52 -4.82 -10.32 -9.06
C ASN A 52 -4.30 -11.56 -9.78
N ARG A 53 -3.04 -11.96 -9.55
CA ARG A 53 -2.52 -13.24 -10.06
C ARG A 53 -3.32 -14.41 -9.50
N ALA A 54 -3.48 -14.50 -8.18
CA ALA A 54 -4.27 -15.55 -7.53
C ALA A 54 -5.72 -15.60 -8.05
N LYS A 55 -6.36 -14.43 -8.19
CA LYS A 55 -7.72 -14.30 -8.72
C LYS A 55 -7.83 -14.83 -10.15
N ASN A 56 -6.88 -14.49 -11.01
CA ASN A 56 -6.88 -14.93 -12.40
C ASN A 56 -6.62 -16.43 -12.52
N THR A 57 -5.71 -17.00 -11.72
CA THR A 57 -5.45 -18.45 -11.69
C THR A 57 -6.66 -19.21 -11.16
N LEU A 58 -7.40 -18.69 -10.17
CA LEU A 58 -8.66 -19.32 -9.74
C LEU A 58 -9.73 -19.27 -10.84
N ALA A 59 -9.83 -18.17 -11.58
CA ALA A 59 -10.77 -18.07 -12.70
C ALA A 59 -10.45 -19.09 -13.80
N ASP A 60 -9.17 -19.28 -14.12
CA ASP A 60 -8.69 -20.30 -15.05
C ASP A 60 -8.99 -21.73 -14.55
N ALA A 61 -8.79 -22.00 -13.25
CA ALA A 61 -9.14 -23.28 -12.64
C ALA A 61 -10.64 -23.61 -12.77
N LYS A 62 -11.51 -22.61 -12.51
CA LYS A 62 -12.97 -22.76 -12.69
C LYS A 62 -13.32 -23.04 -14.14
N ALA A 63 -12.75 -22.31 -15.09
CA ALA A 63 -12.99 -22.51 -16.52
C ALA A 63 -12.55 -23.91 -16.99
N LYS A 64 -11.40 -24.41 -16.54
CA LYS A 64 -10.94 -25.78 -16.83
C LYS A 64 -11.88 -26.83 -16.25
N SER A 65 -12.40 -26.61 -15.04
CA SER A 65 -13.39 -27.51 -14.43
C SER A 65 -14.69 -27.56 -15.24
N GLU A 66 -15.17 -26.41 -15.73
CA GLU A 66 -16.36 -26.33 -16.58
C GLU A 66 -16.17 -27.03 -17.94
N GLN A 67 -14.94 -27.08 -18.44
CA GLN A 67 -14.57 -27.79 -19.67
C GLN A 67 -14.35 -29.30 -19.47
N GLY A 68 -14.41 -29.80 -18.23
CA GLY A 68 -14.13 -31.20 -17.92
C GLY A 68 -12.64 -31.54 -17.75
N ASN A 69 -11.74 -30.55 -17.78
CA ASN A 69 -10.31 -30.73 -17.59
C ASN A 69 -9.96 -30.79 -16.08
N TYR A 70 -10.46 -31.81 -15.38
CA TYR A 70 -10.46 -31.82 -13.91
C TYR A 70 -9.07 -31.86 -13.26
N GLU A 71 -8.10 -32.57 -13.84
CA GLU A 71 -6.72 -32.61 -13.31
C GLU A 71 -6.00 -31.27 -13.46
N GLU A 72 -6.19 -30.59 -14.60
CA GLU A 72 -5.64 -29.25 -14.83
C GLU A 72 -6.32 -28.22 -13.95
N ALA A 73 -7.65 -28.34 -13.77
CA ALA A 73 -8.43 -27.50 -12.87
C ALA A 73 -7.96 -27.66 -11.41
N LYS A 74 -7.73 -28.90 -10.97
CA LYS A 74 -7.20 -29.19 -9.63
C LYS A 74 -5.83 -28.56 -9.42
N THR A 75 -4.93 -28.74 -10.39
CA THR A 75 -3.58 -28.17 -10.34
C THR A 75 -3.62 -26.63 -10.28
N ALA A 76 -4.45 -26.01 -11.13
CA ALA A 76 -4.63 -24.57 -11.13
C ALA A 76 -5.29 -24.06 -9.84
N ALA A 77 -6.23 -24.80 -9.25
CA ALA A 77 -6.87 -24.44 -7.98
C ALA A 77 -5.87 -24.45 -6.82
N VAL A 78 -5.02 -25.49 -6.71
CA VAL A 78 -3.94 -25.54 -5.72
C VAL A 78 -2.97 -24.36 -5.91
N GLN A 79 -2.58 -24.07 -7.16
CA GLN A 79 -1.73 -22.93 -7.46
C GLN A 79 -2.39 -21.60 -7.06
N ALA A 80 -3.68 -21.42 -7.34
CA ALA A 80 -4.43 -20.21 -6.98
C ALA A 80 -4.48 -20.02 -5.46
N LYS A 81 -4.67 -21.11 -4.70
CA LYS A 81 -4.61 -21.10 -3.24
C LYS A 81 -3.25 -20.63 -2.75
N ASP A 82 -2.16 -21.21 -3.25
CA ASP A 82 -0.80 -20.85 -2.82
C ASP A 82 -0.45 -19.40 -3.17
N GLN A 83 -0.87 -18.93 -4.35
CA GLN A 83 -0.72 -17.52 -4.74
C GLN A 83 -1.53 -16.58 -3.83
N ALA A 84 -2.73 -16.99 -3.40
CA ALA A 84 -3.55 -16.21 -2.48
C ALA A 84 -2.91 -16.13 -1.08
N ASP A 85 -2.37 -17.24 -0.58
CA ASP A 85 -1.63 -17.30 0.70
C ASP A 85 -0.37 -16.40 0.65
N GLN A 86 0.33 -16.38 -0.49
CA GLN A 86 1.43 -15.44 -0.73
C GLN A 86 0.97 -13.99 -0.77
N ALA A 87 -0.15 -13.70 -1.44
CA ALA A 87 -0.72 -12.35 -1.50
C ALA A 87 -1.11 -11.83 -0.12
N LYS A 88 -1.68 -12.70 0.72
CA LYS A 88 -1.96 -12.42 2.14
C LYS A 88 -0.69 -12.04 2.90
N SER A 89 0.33 -12.90 2.84
CA SER A 89 1.61 -12.70 3.54
C SER A 89 2.31 -11.42 3.09
N LEU A 90 2.28 -11.12 1.79
CA LEU A 90 2.84 -9.89 1.23
C LEU A 90 2.07 -8.64 1.70
N ALA A 91 0.75 -8.74 1.81
CA ALA A 91 -0.07 -7.64 2.32
C ALA A 91 0.28 -7.31 3.78
N GLU A 92 0.40 -8.33 4.62
CA GLU A 92 0.78 -8.20 6.03
C GLU A 92 2.17 -7.61 6.19
N SER A 93 3.17 -8.11 5.44
CA SER A 93 4.54 -7.58 5.50
C SER A 93 4.62 -6.13 4.99
N THR A 94 3.87 -5.80 3.94
CA THR A 94 3.82 -4.45 3.38
C THR A 94 3.17 -3.48 4.37
N LYS A 95 2.07 -3.88 5.04
CA LYS A 95 1.45 -3.08 6.10
C LYS A 95 2.43 -2.76 7.22
N THR A 96 3.14 -3.77 7.73
CA THR A 96 4.15 -3.59 8.79
C THR A 96 5.26 -2.63 8.34
N ARG A 97 5.80 -2.85 7.13
CA ARG A 97 6.84 -1.96 6.58
C ARG A 97 6.37 -0.52 6.48
N LEU A 98 5.18 -0.28 5.93
CA LEU A 98 4.63 1.08 5.79
C LEU A 98 4.36 1.74 7.13
N ARG A 99 3.81 0.99 8.09
CA ARG A 99 3.61 1.46 9.47
C ARG A 99 4.93 1.90 10.08
N ASP A 100 5.95 1.04 10.02
CA ASP A 100 7.23 1.30 10.67
C ASP A 100 7.98 2.46 9.98
N GLU A 101 7.94 2.54 8.65
CA GLU A 101 8.50 3.66 7.88
C GLU A 101 7.81 4.98 8.23
N ALA A 102 6.47 5.01 8.24
CA ALA A 102 5.71 6.20 8.62
C ALA A 102 5.96 6.61 10.08
N GLN A 103 6.02 5.65 11.01
CA GLN A 103 6.30 5.91 12.42
C GLN A 103 7.71 6.49 12.62
N ALA A 104 8.70 5.97 11.90
CA ALA A 104 10.07 6.48 11.95
C ALA A 104 10.14 7.94 11.49
N ILE A 105 9.44 8.29 10.41
CA ILE A 105 9.38 9.68 9.91
C ILE A 105 8.62 10.56 10.90
N VAL A 106 7.47 10.12 11.42
CA VAL A 106 6.69 10.86 12.42
C VAL A 106 7.54 11.19 13.65
N ASN A 107 8.33 10.24 14.15
CA ASN A 107 9.21 10.47 15.31
C ASN A 107 10.31 11.49 14.99
N ARG A 108 10.95 11.35 13.81
CA ARG A 108 12.00 12.27 13.35
C ARG A 108 11.46 13.69 13.21
N VAL A 109 10.35 13.85 12.49
CA VAL A 109 9.72 15.15 12.23
C VAL A 109 9.19 15.76 13.51
N SER A 110 8.61 14.98 14.43
CA SER A 110 8.12 15.49 15.72
C SER A 110 9.22 16.15 16.55
N ASN A 111 10.41 15.56 16.59
CA ASN A 111 11.53 16.12 17.34
C ASN A 111 12.01 17.42 16.67
N ALA A 112 12.22 17.38 15.35
CA ALA A 112 12.80 18.49 14.61
C ALA A 112 11.83 19.67 14.39
N ILE A 113 10.50 19.46 14.40
CA ILE A 113 9.51 20.56 14.38
C ILE A 113 9.61 21.42 15.65
N GLY A 114 9.85 20.81 16.81
CA GLY A 114 10.02 21.55 18.06
C GLY A 114 11.22 22.50 18.00
N ASP A 115 12.35 22.00 17.50
CA ASP A 115 13.57 22.79 17.33
C ASP A 115 13.39 23.91 16.29
N ALA A 116 12.75 23.61 15.16
CA ALA A 116 12.46 24.61 14.12
C ALA A 116 11.54 25.72 14.64
N ARG A 117 10.54 25.37 15.46
CA ARG A 117 9.64 26.34 16.09
C ARG A 117 10.40 27.28 17.01
N ALA A 118 11.24 26.74 17.89
CA ALA A 118 12.06 27.54 18.79
C ALA A 118 13.00 28.49 18.02
N ALA A 119 13.60 28.04 16.91
CA ALA A 119 14.46 28.86 16.08
C ALA A 119 13.71 30.03 15.40
N VAL A 120 12.52 29.76 14.83
CA VAL A 120 11.70 30.80 14.18
C VAL A 120 11.15 31.80 15.19
N ASP A 121 10.73 31.34 16.37
CA ASP A 121 10.19 32.21 17.42
C ASP A 121 11.28 33.02 18.15
N GLY A 122 12.49 32.46 18.28
CA GLY A 122 13.65 33.16 18.84
C GLY A 122 14.35 34.13 17.87
N ALA A 123 13.99 34.11 16.58
CA ALA A 123 14.64 34.97 15.59
C ALA A 123 14.31 36.46 15.81
N PRO A 124 15.32 37.35 15.82
CA PRO A 124 15.10 38.77 16.09
C PRO A 124 14.32 39.45 14.97
N ARG A 125 13.28 40.20 15.35
CA ARG A 125 12.40 40.98 14.45
C ARG A 125 12.96 42.36 14.12
N GLY A 126 12.39 43.01 13.10
CA GLY A 126 12.72 44.38 12.69
C GLY A 126 14.00 44.54 11.87
N LYS A 127 14.61 43.42 11.43
CA LYS A 127 15.92 43.39 10.73
C LYS A 127 15.79 42.99 9.26
N GLY A 128 14.69 43.40 8.63
CA GLY A 128 14.39 43.10 7.22
C GLY A 128 13.99 41.64 6.94
N ALA A 129 13.91 40.78 7.96
CA ALA A 129 13.50 39.38 7.84
C ALA A 129 12.06 39.12 8.31
N ASP A 130 11.29 40.15 8.69
CA ASP A 130 9.96 39.95 9.30
C ASP A 130 9.00 39.16 8.40
N SER A 131 8.93 39.50 7.11
CA SER A 131 8.11 38.77 6.13
C SER A 131 8.58 37.32 5.96
N ASP A 132 9.90 37.08 6.00
CA ASP A 132 10.47 35.74 5.87
C ASP A 132 10.12 34.90 7.11
N LEU A 133 10.20 35.48 8.30
CA LEU A 133 9.84 34.84 9.56
C LEU A 133 8.34 34.55 9.68
N ASP A 134 7.48 35.42 9.13
CA ASP A 134 6.04 35.17 9.13
C ASP A 134 5.66 34.06 8.15
N GLN A 135 6.29 34.00 6.97
CA GLN A 135 6.15 32.87 6.05
C GLN A 135 6.65 31.56 6.68
N LEU A 136 7.81 31.58 7.34
CA LEU A 136 8.36 30.41 8.03
C LEU A 136 7.41 29.85 9.11
N ARG A 137 6.72 30.72 9.86
CA ARG A 137 5.69 30.28 10.82
C ARG A 137 4.50 29.61 10.14
N ALA A 138 4.05 30.16 9.01
CA ALA A 138 2.97 29.57 8.24
C ALA A 138 3.35 28.19 7.68
N ASP A 139 4.54 28.07 7.09
CA ASP A 139 5.07 26.82 6.55
C ASP A 139 5.26 25.77 7.65
N LEU A 140 5.73 26.17 8.83
CA LEU A 140 5.84 25.30 10.00
C LEU A 140 4.47 24.81 10.46
N GLY A 141 3.45 25.67 10.48
CA GLY A 141 2.07 25.28 10.77
C GLY A 141 1.53 24.23 9.78
N GLN A 142 1.90 24.33 8.50
CA GLN A 142 1.54 23.32 7.50
C GLN A 142 2.29 21.99 7.69
N ALA A 143 3.52 22.03 8.19
CA ALA A 143 4.28 20.83 8.56
C ALA A 143 3.67 20.15 9.80
N GLU A 144 3.26 20.94 10.80
CA GLU A 144 2.58 20.46 12.01
C GLU A 144 1.22 19.82 11.67
N ALA A 145 0.43 20.43 10.78
CA ALA A 145 -0.83 19.87 10.30
C ALA A 145 -0.62 18.51 9.61
N ALA A 146 0.34 18.43 8.67
CA ALA A 146 0.67 17.18 7.98
C ALA A 146 1.17 16.09 8.94
N LEU A 147 1.94 16.46 9.97
CA LEU A 147 2.38 15.55 11.03
C LEU A 147 1.19 15.04 11.87
N GLY A 148 0.23 15.91 12.16
CA GLY A 148 -1.04 15.56 12.82
C GLY A 148 -1.85 14.55 12.01
N ASP A 149 -2.04 14.82 10.71
CA ASP A 149 -2.73 13.93 9.79
C ASP A 149 -2.03 12.57 9.70
N ALA A 150 -0.69 12.54 9.59
CA ALA A 150 0.09 11.32 9.54
C ALA A 150 -0.12 10.44 10.79
N ARG A 151 -0.14 11.05 11.98
CA ARG A 151 -0.46 10.37 13.24
C ARG A 151 -1.89 9.82 13.26
N GLY A 152 -2.86 10.60 12.77
CA GLY A 152 -4.24 10.16 12.61
C GLY A 152 -4.35 8.93 11.71
N SER A 153 -3.71 8.97 10.55
CA SER A 153 -3.67 7.85 9.59
C SER A 153 -2.98 6.61 10.15
N LEU A 154 -1.87 6.77 10.90
CA LEU A 154 -1.21 5.66 11.60
C LEU A 154 -2.16 4.98 12.58
N ASN A 155 -2.85 5.76 13.41
CA ASN A 155 -3.78 5.26 14.42
C ASN A 155 -4.99 4.54 13.78
N ASN A 156 -5.44 5.01 12.62
CA ASN A 156 -6.56 4.44 11.87
C ASN A 156 -6.16 3.26 10.97
N GLY A 157 -4.89 2.82 10.98
CA GLY A 157 -4.40 1.72 10.13
C GLY A 157 -4.30 2.06 8.64
N SER A 158 -4.39 3.35 8.28
CA SER A 158 -4.31 3.85 6.91
C SER A 158 -2.85 4.13 6.53
N PHE A 159 -2.03 3.07 6.45
CA PHE A 159 -0.57 3.19 6.40
C PHE A 159 -0.01 3.84 5.13
N ASN A 160 -0.70 3.70 3.98
CA ASN A 160 -0.32 4.44 2.76
C ASN A 160 -0.43 5.96 2.98
N SER A 161 -1.60 6.42 3.45
CA SER A 161 -1.85 7.84 3.75
C SER A 161 -0.93 8.36 4.85
N ALA A 162 -0.68 7.54 5.88
CA ALA A 162 0.25 7.87 6.95
C ALA A 162 1.66 8.16 6.42
N LEU A 163 2.18 7.28 5.55
CA LEU A 163 3.51 7.43 4.99
C LEU A 163 3.60 8.67 4.09
N GLU A 164 2.60 8.90 3.25
CA GLU A 164 2.51 10.07 2.38
C GLU A 164 2.50 11.38 3.19
N GLN A 165 1.64 11.47 4.19
CA GLN A 165 1.51 12.64 5.07
C GLN A 165 2.78 12.86 5.89
N ALA A 166 3.40 11.80 6.40
CA ALA A 166 4.67 11.89 7.13
C ALA A 166 5.80 12.43 6.23
N LYS A 167 5.90 11.94 4.98
CA LYS A 167 6.86 12.46 3.98
C LYS A 167 6.57 13.91 3.60
N SER A 168 5.30 14.30 3.49
CA SER A 168 4.91 15.69 3.26
C SER A 168 5.37 16.59 4.41
N ALA A 169 5.14 16.17 5.66
CA ALA A 169 5.58 16.90 6.85
C ALA A 169 7.12 17.04 6.89
N GLU A 170 7.86 15.97 6.59
CA GLU A 170 9.32 15.99 6.50
C GLU A 170 9.82 16.95 5.42
N SER A 171 9.23 16.91 4.22
CA SER A 171 9.62 17.80 3.13
C SER A 171 9.41 19.27 3.49
N LYS A 172 8.25 19.62 4.07
CA LYS A 172 7.94 20.99 4.52
C LYS A 172 8.89 21.43 5.63
N LEU A 173 9.17 20.58 6.60
CA LEU A 173 10.12 20.88 7.68
C LEU A 173 11.52 21.15 7.13
N ASN A 174 12.01 20.36 6.16
CA ASN A 174 13.31 20.59 5.54
C ASN A 174 13.37 21.94 4.79
N GLN A 175 12.26 22.34 4.15
CA GLN A 175 12.13 23.66 3.53
C GLN A 175 12.19 24.77 4.59
N VAL A 176 11.45 24.63 5.70
CA VAL A 176 11.50 25.56 6.83
C VAL A 176 12.92 25.68 7.38
N GLN A 177 13.61 24.57 7.63
CA GLN A 177 14.99 24.58 8.14
C GLN A 177 15.95 25.31 7.17
N SER A 178 15.80 25.11 5.87
CA SER A 178 16.62 25.79 4.86
C SER A 178 16.33 27.29 4.83
N ALA A 179 15.04 27.68 4.87
CA ALA A 179 14.64 29.07 4.84
C ALA A 179 14.97 29.81 6.16
N VAL A 180 15.01 29.12 7.30
CA VAL A 180 15.54 29.67 8.56
C VAL A 180 17.01 30.07 8.39
N GLN A 181 17.84 29.24 7.77
CA GLN A 181 19.25 29.60 7.54
C GLN A 181 19.38 30.86 6.68
N VAL A 182 18.55 31.00 5.65
CA VAL A 182 18.51 32.19 4.79
C VAL A 182 18.08 33.43 5.58
N ALA A 183 17.00 33.32 6.37
CA ALA A 183 16.52 34.42 7.20
C ALA A 183 17.58 34.86 8.23
N MET A 184 18.26 33.91 8.86
CA MET A 184 19.33 34.18 9.82
C MET A 184 20.53 34.87 9.19
N LYS A 185 20.92 34.46 7.98
CA LYS A 185 21.98 35.15 7.21
C LYS A 185 21.61 36.60 6.91
N LYS A 186 20.37 36.85 6.49
CA LYS A 186 19.87 38.21 6.22
C LYS A 186 19.92 39.10 7.47
N ILE A 187 19.58 38.53 8.63
CA ILE A 187 19.70 39.20 9.93
C ILE A 187 21.16 39.53 10.26
N GLU A 188 22.08 38.61 9.98
CA GLU A 188 23.52 38.80 10.19
C GLU A 188 24.10 39.89 9.27
N ASP A 189 23.79 39.83 7.98
CA ASP A 189 24.19 40.83 6.98
C ASP A 189 23.67 42.23 7.37
N TRP A 190 22.42 42.30 7.84
CA TRP A 190 21.86 43.54 8.38
C TRP A 190 22.66 44.06 9.57
N LYS A 191 23.04 43.18 10.52
CA LYS A 191 23.87 43.58 11.67
C LYS A 191 25.19 44.16 11.18
N MET A 192 25.90 43.46 10.29
CA MET A 192 27.20 43.91 9.77
C MET A 192 27.11 45.28 9.10
N LYS A 193 26.09 45.50 8.26
CA LYS A 193 25.89 46.77 7.56
C LYS A 193 25.58 47.94 8.51
N ASN A 194 24.96 47.67 9.65
CA ASN A 194 24.56 48.67 10.63
C ASN A 194 25.51 48.71 11.86
N ARG A 195 26.69 48.06 11.78
CA ARG A 195 27.70 48.15 12.85
C ARG A 195 28.21 49.59 12.98
N PRO A 196 28.34 50.13 14.19
CA PRO A 196 28.92 51.45 14.39
C PRO A 196 30.36 51.51 13.88
N TRP A 197 30.76 52.66 13.33
CA TRP A 197 32.07 52.89 12.73
C TRP A 197 33.27 52.71 13.68
N TYR A 198 33.03 52.67 14.99
CA TYR A 198 34.04 52.49 16.04
C TYR A 198 34.18 51.03 16.53
N GLU A 199 33.38 50.10 16.01
CA GLU A 199 33.46 48.66 16.32
C GLU A 199 34.03 47.83 15.16
N LEU A 200 34.54 48.48 14.11
CA LEU A 200 35.18 47.88 12.93
C LEU A 200 36.67 47.65 13.18
#